data_AF-A0A0B3ATD7-F1
#
_entry.id   AF-A0A0B3ATD7-F1
#
_cell.length_a   1.000
_cell.length_b   1.000
_cell.length_c   1.000
_cell.angle_alpha   90.00
_cell.angle_beta   90.00
_cell.angle_gamma   90.00
#
_symmetry.space_group_name_H-M   'P 1'
#
loop_
_entity.id
_entity.type
_entity.pdbx_description
1 polymer ?
#
loop_
_entity_poly.entity_id
_entity_poly.type
_entity_poly.pdbx_seq_one_letter_code
_entity_poly.pdbx_strand_id
1 'polypeptide(L)'
;MKEFIPQLSKELFELKIKIEKELSIGNKTNENLYQLINKSIYFLKQKRVGVPISKKLPIYKYFEKKYGITNLFLIDISQEARAIYTNTSNNEFQILQIVLEVYESHKKYEKIGGYNRH
;
A
#
# COMPACT_ATOMS: atom_id res chain seq x y z
N MET A 1 14.18 -19.89 -7.68
CA MET A 1 12.87 -19.23 -7.49
C MET A 1 13.13 -17.93 -6.72
N LYS A 2 12.59 -16.79 -7.15
CA LYS A 2 12.80 -15.52 -6.44
C LYS A 2 11.98 -15.51 -5.14
N GLU A 3 12.59 -15.04 -4.06
CA GLU A 3 11.94 -14.78 -2.78
C GLU A 3 11.27 -13.40 -2.82
N PHE A 4 10.05 -13.31 -2.27
CA PHE A 4 9.30 -12.06 -2.20
C PHE A 4 9.21 -11.62 -0.74
N ILE A 5 9.67 -10.40 -0.46
CA ILE A 5 9.79 -9.87 0.90
C ILE A 5 8.90 -8.63 1.04
N PRO A 6 7.77 -8.72 1.75
CA PRO A 6 6.90 -7.58 2.00
C PRO A 6 7.55 -6.58 2.94
N GLN A 7 7.49 -5.30 2.58
CA GLN A 7 7.95 -4.17 3.38
C GLN A 7 6.95 -3.02 3.31
N LEU A 8 7.13 -2.01 4.17
CA LEU A 8 6.37 -0.77 4.13
C LEU A 8 7.29 0.35 3.63
N SER A 9 6.72 1.35 2.95
CA SER A 9 7.40 2.63 2.74
C SER A 9 7.79 3.23 4.09
N LYS A 10 8.79 4.12 4.06
CA LYS A 10 9.26 4.79 5.28
C LYS A 10 8.11 5.50 6.00
N GLU A 11 7.30 6.26 5.27
CA GLU A 11 6.17 7.01 5.83
C GLU A 11 5.12 6.07 6.43
N LEU A 12 4.80 4.95 5.74
CA LEU A 12 3.80 4.00 6.22
C LEU A 12 4.30 3.20 7.42
N PHE A 13 5.60 2.89 7.47
CA PHE A 13 6.23 2.26 8.63
C PHE A 13 6.16 3.18 9.85
N GLU A 14 6.59 4.44 9.72
CA GLU A 14 6.53 5.44 10.80
C GLU A 14 5.09 5.66 11.29
N LEU A 15 4.13 5.72 10.36
CA LEU A 15 2.70 5.80 10.68
C LEU A 15 2.23 4.57 11.47
N LYS A 16 2.59 3.36 11.04
CA LYS A 16 2.23 2.13 11.75
C LYS A 16 2.77 2.14 13.18
N ILE A 17 4.03 2.52 13.39
CA ILE A 17 4.64 2.62 14.73
C ILE A 17 3.90 3.64 15.60
N LYS A 18 3.50 4.79 15.03
CA LYS A 18 2.70 5.78 15.75
C LYS A 18 1.37 5.19 16.21
N ILE A 19 0.65 4.51 15.31
CA ILE A 19 -0.64 3.90 15.63
C ILE A 19 -0.47 2.79 16.69
N GLU A 20 0.60 2.00 16.66
CA GLU A 20 0.87 1.00 17.69
C GLU A 20 1.02 1.61 19.09
N LYS A 21 1.68 2.77 19.19
CA LYS A 21 1.77 3.52 20.46
C LYS A 21 0.42 4.05 20.92
N GLU A 22 -0.43 4.51 20.00
CA GLU A 22 -1.79 4.93 20.31
C GLU A 22 -2.62 3.76 20.85
N LEU A 23 -2.55 2.60 20.18
CA LEU A 23 -3.25 1.39 20.60
C LEU A 23 -2.77 0.87 21.95
N SER A 24 -1.46 0.95 22.25
CA SER A 24 -0.90 0.49 23.52
C SER A 24 -1.39 1.30 24.73
N ILE A 25 -1.80 2.56 24.52
CA ILE A 25 -2.41 3.41 25.56
C ILE A 25 -3.95 3.39 25.52
N GLY A 26 -4.55 2.48 24.73
CA GLY A 26 -6.00 2.30 24.62
C GLY A 26 -6.69 3.24 23.63
N ASN A 27 -5.96 4.10 22.90
CA ASN A 27 -6.54 4.94 21.87
C ASN A 27 -6.77 4.14 20.58
N LYS A 28 -8.04 3.84 20.29
CA LYS A 28 -8.46 3.04 19.12
C LYS A 28 -8.78 3.82 17.86
N THR A 29 -8.51 5.12 17.83
CA THR A 29 -8.86 6.01 16.69
C THR A 29 -8.39 5.46 15.34
N ASN A 30 -7.20 4.87 15.29
CA ASN A 30 -6.59 4.36 14.06
C ASN A 30 -6.53 2.82 13.98
N GLU A 31 -7.34 2.11 14.79
CA GLU A 31 -7.34 0.64 14.84
C GLU A 31 -7.66 0.02 13.47
N ASN A 32 -8.62 0.58 12.74
CA ASN A 32 -9.00 0.08 11.42
C ASN A 32 -7.85 0.21 10.40
N LEU A 33 -7.21 1.39 10.32
CA LEU A 33 -6.06 1.60 9.45
C LEU A 33 -4.91 0.64 9.80
N TYR A 34 -4.64 0.41 11.08
CA TYR A 34 -3.66 -0.57 11.53
C TYR A 34 -3.97 -1.98 11.02
N GLN A 35 -5.22 -2.42 11.15
CA GLN A 35 -5.65 -3.71 10.64
C GLN A 35 -5.50 -3.81 9.12
N LEU A 36 -5.81 -2.76 8.37
CA LEU A 36 -5.67 -2.75 6.90
C LEU A 36 -4.20 -2.81 6.45
N ILE A 37 -3.29 -2.13 7.16
CA ILE A 37 -1.85 -2.25 6.91
C ILE A 37 -1.40 -3.70 7.11
N ASN A 38 -1.81 -4.32 8.23
CA ASN A 38 -1.46 -5.71 8.52
C ASN A 38 -2.07 -6.70 7.51
N LYS A 39 -3.31 -6.48 7.07
CA LYS A 39 -3.95 -7.28 6.01
C LYS A 39 -3.20 -7.16 4.68
N SER A 40 -2.68 -5.98 4.36
CA SER A 40 -1.88 -5.75 3.14
C SER A 40 -0.56 -6.52 3.18
N ILE A 41 0.14 -6.48 4.33
CA ILE A 41 1.37 -7.27 4.54
C ILE A 41 1.05 -8.77 4.44
N TYR A 42 -0.02 -9.22 5.10
CA TYR A 42 -0.43 -10.62 5.09
C TYR A 42 -0.77 -11.10 3.67
N PHE A 43 -1.50 -10.30 2.89
CA PHE A 43 -1.82 -10.60 1.49
C PHE A 43 -0.56 -10.92 0.68
N LEU A 44 0.49 -10.10 0.81
CA LEU A 44 1.75 -10.30 0.10
C LEU A 44 2.54 -11.51 0.65
N LYS A 45 2.53 -11.74 1.96
CA LYS A 45 3.14 -12.95 2.58
C LYS A 45 2.51 -14.25 2.08
N GLN A 46 1.22 -14.23 1.71
CA GLN A 46 0.54 -15.36 1.09
C GLN A 46 0.87 -15.53 -0.41
N LYS A 47 1.89 -14.81 -0.93
CA LYS A 47 2.31 -14.83 -2.34
C LYS A 47 1.18 -14.46 -3.31
N ARG A 48 0.18 -13.71 -2.84
CA ARG A 48 -0.88 -13.16 -3.69
C ARG A 48 -0.36 -11.94 -4.43
N VAL A 49 -0.95 -11.67 -5.59
CA VAL A 49 -0.54 -10.57 -6.47
C VAL A 49 -1.71 -9.61 -6.63
N GLY A 50 -1.41 -8.31 -6.51
CA GLY A 50 -2.39 -7.26 -6.77
C GLY A 50 -2.58 -6.98 -8.26
N VAL A 51 -3.58 -6.17 -8.59
CA VAL A 51 -3.88 -5.78 -9.96
C VAL A 51 -2.88 -4.70 -10.40
N PRO A 52 -2.21 -4.84 -11.55
CA PRO A 52 -1.29 -3.81 -12.05
C PRO A 52 -2.06 -2.52 -12.39
N ILE A 53 -1.52 -1.37 -12.01
CA ILE A 53 -2.08 -0.07 -12.32
C ILE A 53 -1.46 0.44 -13.63
N SER A 54 -2.32 0.82 -14.59
CA SER A 54 -1.89 1.37 -15.87
C SER A 54 -1.13 2.69 -15.70
N LYS A 55 0.02 2.81 -16.38
CA LYS A 55 0.85 4.03 -16.41
C LYS A 55 0.11 5.28 -16.94
N LYS A 56 -0.98 5.06 -17.69
CA LYS A 56 -1.81 6.14 -18.22
C LYS A 56 -2.68 6.79 -17.15
N LEU A 57 -2.97 6.10 -16.04
CA LEU A 57 -3.88 6.61 -15.02
C LEU A 57 -3.21 7.71 -14.19
N PRO A 58 -3.95 8.77 -13.78
CA PRO A 58 -3.39 9.87 -12.99
C PRO A 58 -2.81 9.40 -11.65
N ILE A 59 -3.42 8.39 -11.04
CA ILE A 59 -2.90 7.82 -9.80
C ILE A 59 -1.50 7.22 -9.96
N TYR A 60 -1.22 6.58 -11.09
CA TYR A 60 0.11 6.06 -11.36
C TYR A 60 1.11 7.22 -11.40
N LYS A 61 0.78 8.30 -12.11
CA LYS A 61 1.63 9.50 -12.21
C LYS A 61 1.88 10.16 -10.85
N TYR A 62 0.90 10.15 -9.95
CA TYR A 62 1.07 10.61 -8.57
C TYR A 62 2.17 9.81 -7.85
N PHE A 63 2.05 8.49 -7.85
CA PHE A 63 3.02 7.60 -7.18
C PHE A 63 4.38 7.62 -7.86
N GLU A 64 4.43 7.68 -9.19
CA GLU A 64 5.68 7.82 -9.97
C GLU A 64 6.40 9.11 -9.58
N LYS A 65 5.70 10.26 -9.53
CA LYS A 65 6.30 11.54 -9.14
C LYS A 65 6.74 11.55 -7.67
N LYS A 66 5.96 10.94 -6.78
CA LYS A 66 6.22 10.98 -5.32
C LYS A 66 7.32 10.00 -4.89
N TYR A 67 7.34 8.80 -5.46
CA TYR A 67 8.19 7.70 -5.02
C TYR A 67 9.22 7.24 -6.06
N GLY A 68 9.21 7.79 -7.29
CA GLY A 68 10.13 7.39 -8.35
C GLY A 68 9.93 5.97 -8.86
N ILE A 69 8.70 5.43 -8.76
CA ILE A 69 8.40 4.03 -9.08
C ILE A 69 8.16 3.80 -10.57
N THR A 70 8.49 2.60 -11.05
CA THR A 70 8.34 2.20 -12.48
C THR A 70 7.29 1.11 -12.70
N ASN A 71 6.72 0.62 -11.60
CA ASN A 71 5.65 -0.36 -11.54
C ASN A 71 4.79 -0.10 -10.29
N LEU A 72 3.50 -0.38 -10.40
CA LEU A 72 2.53 -0.09 -9.34
C LEU A 72 1.40 -1.11 -9.38
N PHE A 73 0.97 -1.56 -8.22
CA PHE A 73 -0.06 -2.58 -8.06
C PHE A 73 -1.06 -2.17 -6.98
N LEU A 74 -2.31 -2.57 -7.19
CA LEU A 74 -3.44 -2.36 -6.28
C LEU A 74 -3.79 -3.67 -5.57
N ILE A 75 -3.94 -3.63 -4.25
CA ILE A 75 -4.55 -4.69 -3.46
C ILE A 75 -5.96 -4.25 -3.10
N ASP A 76 -6.96 -5.02 -3.53
CA ASP A 76 -8.33 -4.92 -3.05
C ASP A 76 -8.43 -5.62 -1.70
N ILE A 77 -8.19 -4.89 -0.61
CA ILE A 77 -8.17 -5.46 0.76
C ILE A 77 -9.59 -5.85 1.21
N SER A 78 -10.55 -5.00 0.89
CA SER A 78 -11.99 -5.19 1.13
C SER A 78 -12.79 -4.44 0.06
N GLN A 79 -14.11 -4.41 0.18
CA GLN A 79 -14.96 -3.63 -0.73
C GLN A 79 -14.55 -2.15 -0.78
N GLU A 80 -14.15 -1.56 0.36
CA GLU A 80 -13.86 -0.12 0.45
C GLU A 80 -12.37 0.22 0.55
N ALA A 81 -11.56 -0.69 1.07
CA ALA A 81 -10.17 -0.42 1.38
C ALA A 81 -9.21 -0.88 0.28
N ARG A 82 -8.15 -0.11 0.05
CA ARG A 82 -7.15 -0.35 -0.99
C ARG A 82 -5.74 -0.17 -0.42
N ALA A 83 -4.80 -1.01 -0.85
CA ALA A 83 -3.37 -0.75 -0.65
C ALA A 83 -2.66 -0.65 -1.99
N ILE A 84 -1.65 0.22 -2.05
CA ILE A 84 -0.81 0.41 -3.22
C ILE A 84 0.57 -0.10 -2.88
N TYR A 85 1.15 -0.91 -3.77
CA TYR A 85 2.52 -1.38 -3.59
C TYR A 85 3.30 -1.38 -4.89
N THR A 86 4.62 -1.41 -4.76
CA THR A 86 5.57 -1.53 -5.87
C THR A 86 6.52 -2.69 -5.60
N ASN A 87 7.09 -3.26 -6.66
CA ASN A 87 8.13 -4.25 -6.58
C ASN A 87 9.48 -3.62 -6.94
N THR A 88 10.51 -3.90 -6.15
CA THR A 88 11.91 -3.54 -6.49
C THR A 88 12.82 -4.74 -6.29
N SER A 89 13.87 -4.83 -7.09
CA SER A 89 14.88 -5.89 -6.94
C SER A 89 15.80 -5.54 -5.78
N ASN A 90 15.93 -6.44 -4.80
CA ASN A 90 16.96 -6.29 -3.75
C ASN A 90 18.30 -6.86 -4.22
N ASN A 91 18.23 -8.04 -4.85
CA ASN A 91 19.36 -8.76 -5.46
C ASN A 91 18.81 -9.73 -6.52
N GLU A 92 19.65 -10.62 -7.05
CA GLU A 92 19.29 -11.60 -8.09
C GLU A 92 18.14 -12.54 -7.65
N PHE A 93 18.05 -12.85 -6.36
CA PHE A 93 17.13 -13.84 -5.82
C PHE A 93 15.98 -13.25 -4.99
N GLN A 94 15.97 -11.93 -4.75
CA GLN A 94 15.00 -11.27 -3.87
C GLN A 94 14.29 -10.08 -4.53
N ILE A 95 12.97 -10.08 -4.42
CA ILE A 95 12.09 -8.97 -4.79
C ILE A 95 11.47 -8.39 -3.52
N LEU A 96 11.69 -7.12 -3.26
CA LEU A 96 10.96 -6.40 -2.21
C LEU A 96 9.59 -5.97 -2.75
N GLN A 97 8.55 -6.22 -1.97
CA GLN A 97 7.20 -5.76 -2.24
C GLN A 97 6.86 -4.66 -1.23
N ILE A 98 7.02 -3.41 -1.64
CA ILE A 98 6.93 -2.26 -0.75
C ILE A 98 5.51 -1.68 -0.82
N VAL A 99 4.74 -1.83 0.26
CA VAL A 99 3.44 -1.17 0.40
C VAL A 99 3.69 0.32 0.64
N LEU A 100 3.22 1.15 -0.29
CA LEU A 100 3.45 2.60 -0.31
C LEU A 100 2.43 3.32 0.56
N GLU A 101 1.14 3.08 0.31
CA GLU A 101 0.01 3.75 0.97
C GLU A 101 -1.18 2.79 1.13
N VAL A 102 -1.98 3.02 2.18
CA VAL A 102 -3.19 2.26 2.49
C VAL A 102 -4.35 3.23 2.70
N TYR A 103 -5.46 2.98 2.03
CA TYR A 103 -6.66 3.81 2.08
C TYR A 103 -7.82 3.01 2.65
N GLU A 104 -8.49 3.59 3.64
CA GLU A 104 -9.66 2.98 4.30
C GLU A 104 -10.94 3.07 3.47
N SER A 105 -11.00 4.01 2.50
CA SER A 105 -12.17 4.20 1.64
C SER A 105 -11.80 4.49 0.20
N HIS A 106 -12.67 4.05 -0.71
CA HIS A 106 -12.59 4.33 -2.14
C HIS A 106 -12.49 5.82 -2.47
N LYS A 107 -13.20 6.68 -1.71
CA LYS A 107 -13.23 8.12 -1.98
C LYS A 107 -11.86 8.78 -1.84
N LYS A 108 -11.06 8.36 -0.85
CA LYS A 108 -9.68 8.89 -0.66
C LYS A 108 -8.79 8.52 -1.85
N TYR A 109 -8.93 7.28 -2.34
CA TYR A 109 -8.24 6.78 -3.53
C TYR A 109 -8.69 7.52 -4.81
N GLU A 110 -10.00 7.70 -5.01
CA GLU A 110 -10.56 8.39 -6.18
C GLU A 110 -10.07 9.85 -6.28
N LYS A 111 -9.98 10.54 -5.14
CA LYS A 111 -9.48 11.92 -5.06
C LYS A 111 -8.03 12.06 -5.53
N ILE A 112 -7.17 11.08 -5.21
CA ILE A 112 -5.77 11.06 -5.66
C ILE A 112 -5.68 10.74 -7.15
N GLY A 113 -6.55 9.84 -7.63
CA GLY A 113 -6.63 9.49 -9.05
C GLY A 113 -7.26 10.55 -9.94
N GLY A 114 -7.68 11.71 -9.41
CA GLY A 114 -8.32 12.76 -10.19
C GLY A 114 -9.65 12.34 -10.81
N TYR A 115 -10.30 11.29 -10.26
CA TYR A 115 -11.64 10.87 -10.66
C TYR A 115 -12.64 11.85 -10.05
N ASN A 116 -12.66 13.09 -10.57
CA ASN A 116 -13.76 14.01 -10.31
C ASN A 116 -15.01 13.38 -10.94
N ARG A 117 -15.97 13.00 -10.08
CA ARG A 117 -17.29 12.56 -10.50
C ARG A 117 -17.91 13.63 -11.40
N HIS A 118 -18.31 13.22 -12.61
CA HIS A 118 -19.40 13.85 -13.33
C HIS A 118 -20.69 13.75 -12.51
#